data_AF-A0AAN7DPC2-F1
#
_entry.id   AF-A0AAN7DPC2-F1
#
_cell.length_a   1.000
_cell.length_b   1.000
_cell.length_c   1.000
_cell.angle_alpha   90.00
_cell.angle_beta   90.00
_cell.angle_gamma   90.00
#
_symmetry.space_group_name_H-M   'P 1'
#
loop_
_entity.id
_entity.type
_entity.pdbx_description
1 polymer ?
#
loop_
_entity_poly.entity_id
_entity_poly.type
_entity_poly.pdbx_seq_one_letter_code
_entity_poly.pdbx_strand_id
1 'polypeptide(L)'
;MKERADRWSFTMELGNMWNMKPQHDVYALDNARHQHHAMDTMFSSSHLLTQLLVSQAILDSNDFQVLTFDTLDKLKKELSQIQDHLANISKNIQLESRIATISKSLENVNLKNSRNSVIYLQHQRQHNEHKIKYMSNQLESMRKREIEIKKIILQHTAGILNKGIHSLENQTLHQNNHHTALNQVINRIDQLYSSKISSSSSSSSSSSISTPASSLDTLQKLSLLEKLLLSGQSTEKDPVKANQNKMQLLAIKVQKDQLMSRMIDMELLTTKLLSHLSLFPQRQMAYKMELMQYQSESLELRIWDKRRQRNEDADNLSQALANHANGGSGHNMIAIKQRYQKQLEDQATSYEANISKQNALLQRNTQMKQHLEATCNDLVSEKSELERLVQEKTRQIDQQDNEMSRLNHELRNLRHPPAAAATPPRSKADDQYIEQEKKRLKQVFEERESRWTSHTTLMEDRFDQLLDNFDKLTNTAIEFDSHRMRYDKKIENLHQNINKLEMELYDEKVKRIGCTEGGGGAAAATTVSLRKEFRLLVADIKKTHQQRMDSEADEIRRLQLQLQELQSTNTKSHKYQHSMATQT
;
A
#
# COMPACT_ATOMS: atom_id res chain seq x y z
N MET A 1 -27.25 -37.11 14.58
CA MET A 1 -25.79 -37.09 14.30
C MET A 1 -25.42 -37.33 12.82
N LYS A 2 -26.37 -37.41 11.87
CA LYS A 2 -26.07 -37.61 10.42
C LYS A 2 -26.06 -36.33 9.56
N GLU A 3 -26.58 -35.20 10.04
CA GLU A 3 -26.67 -33.95 9.23
C GLU A 3 -25.42 -33.05 9.25
N ARG A 4 -24.33 -33.44 9.91
CA ARG A 4 -23.09 -32.63 9.94
C ARG A 4 -22.05 -33.00 8.88
N ALA A 5 -22.25 -34.11 8.15
CA ALA A 5 -21.29 -34.58 7.15
C ALA A 5 -21.37 -33.82 5.82
N ASP A 6 -22.56 -33.38 5.41
CA ASP A 6 -22.76 -32.76 4.08
C ASP A 6 -22.27 -31.31 4.00
N ARG A 7 -22.00 -30.67 5.14
CA ARG A 7 -21.50 -29.29 5.17
C ARG A 7 -20.01 -29.17 4.83
N TRP A 8 -19.26 -30.27 4.88
CA TRP A 8 -17.81 -30.29 4.61
C TRP A 8 -17.47 -30.61 3.15
N SER A 9 -18.37 -31.25 2.38
CA SER A 9 -18.13 -31.54 0.96
C SER A 9 -18.14 -30.27 0.11
N PHE A 10 -19.04 -29.33 0.40
CA PHE A 10 -19.17 -28.07 -0.35
C PHE A 10 -17.91 -27.18 -0.21
N THR A 11 -17.29 -27.14 0.97
CA THR A 11 -16.04 -26.39 1.18
C THR A 11 -14.83 -27.00 0.48
N MET A 12 -14.79 -28.33 0.30
CA MET A 12 -13.74 -28.99 -0.49
C MET A 12 -13.94 -28.79 -2.00
N GLU A 13 -15.18 -28.80 -2.50
CA GLU A 13 -15.48 -28.51 -3.90
C GLU A 13 -15.14 -27.07 -4.27
N LEU A 14 -15.42 -26.11 -3.38
CA LEU A 14 -14.99 -24.72 -3.54
C LEU A 14 -13.45 -24.59 -3.61
N GLY A 15 -12.71 -25.33 -2.79
CA GLY A 15 -11.24 -25.36 -2.85
C GLY A 15 -10.71 -25.86 -4.20
N ASN A 16 -11.39 -26.83 -4.82
CA ASN A 16 -11.03 -27.35 -6.14
C ASN A 16 -11.41 -26.39 -7.28
N MET A 17 -12.52 -25.66 -7.15
CA MET A 17 -12.91 -24.61 -8.12
C MET A 17 -11.97 -23.40 -8.08
N TRP A 18 -11.48 -23.01 -6.91
CA TRP A 18 -10.52 -21.91 -6.78
C TRP A 18 -9.12 -22.24 -7.32
N ASN A 19 -8.76 -23.53 -7.39
CA ASN A 19 -7.47 -24.00 -7.93
C ASN A 19 -7.50 -24.33 -9.44
N MET A 20 -8.63 -24.13 -10.12
CA MET A 20 -8.69 -24.18 -11.59
C MET A 20 -7.97 -22.95 -12.16
N LYS A 21 -6.64 -23.07 -12.34
CA LYS A 21 -5.87 -22.11 -13.15
C LYS A 21 -6.52 -22.04 -14.54
N PRO A 22 -6.88 -20.86 -15.04
CA PRO A 22 -7.31 -20.72 -16.42
C PRO A 22 -6.14 -21.19 -17.29
N GLN A 23 -6.37 -22.24 -18.08
CA GLN A 23 -5.45 -22.66 -19.13
C GLN A 23 -5.44 -21.54 -20.19
N HIS A 24 -4.53 -20.57 -20.02
CA HIS A 24 -4.08 -19.73 -21.12
C HIS A 24 -3.13 -20.56 -21.97
N ASP A 25 -3.71 -21.43 -22.80
CA ASP A 25 -2.96 -22.05 -23.88
C ASP A 25 -2.66 -20.97 -24.93
N VAL A 26 -1.37 -20.65 -24.96
CA VAL A 26 -0.54 -20.27 -26.12
C VAL A 26 -1.30 -20.26 -27.46
N TYR A 27 -1.76 -19.09 -27.87
CA TYR A 27 -1.85 -18.74 -29.29
C TYR A 27 -1.09 -17.44 -29.52
N ALA A 28 0.13 -17.60 -30.01
CA ALA A 28 0.87 -16.57 -30.69
C ALA A 28 0.52 -16.61 -32.18
N LEU A 29 0.50 -15.41 -32.76
CA LEU A 29 0.40 -15.02 -34.18
C LEU A 29 -0.98 -14.76 -34.80
N ASP A 30 -1.03 -13.56 -35.40
CA ASP A 30 -1.90 -13.05 -36.46
C ASP A 30 -3.39 -12.82 -36.16
N ASN A 31 -3.75 -11.56 -35.89
CA ASN A 31 -4.31 -10.71 -36.95
C ASN A 31 -4.75 -9.34 -36.44
N ALA A 32 -4.44 -8.33 -37.25
CA ALA A 32 -5.07 -7.03 -37.19
C ALA A 32 -6.58 -7.14 -37.48
N ARG A 33 -7.35 -6.22 -36.87
CA ARG A 33 -8.83 -6.11 -36.83
C ARG A 33 -9.43 -7.09 -35.84
N HIS A 34 -10.17 -6.59 -34.83
CA HIS A 34 -11.41 -7.13 -34.26
C HIS A 34 -11.80 -6.24 -33.06
N GLN A 35 -12.59 -5.19 -33.33
CA GLN A 35 -13.05 -4.19 -32.34
C GLN A 35 -14.38 -4.60 -31.65
N HIS A 36 -14.73 -5.89 -31.59
CA HIS A 36 -16.06 -6.34 -31.14
C HIS A 36 -16.12 -7.36 -29.99
N HIS A 37 -15.02 -7.73 -29.33
CA HIS A 37 -15.05 -8.74 -28.25
C HIS A 37 -15.23 -8.21 -26.81
N ALA A 38 -15.55 -6.93 -26.61
CA ALA A 38 -15.71 -6.36 -25.27
C ALA A 38 -17.00 -6.78 -24.53
N MET A 39 -17.94 -7.47 -25.18
CA MET A 39 -19.22 -7.85 -24.55
C MET A 39 -19.28 -9.30 -24.03
N ASP A 40 -18.36 -10.19 -24.42
CA ASP A 40 -18.41 -11.61 -24.02
C ASP A 40 -17.75 -11.90 -22.66
N THR A 41 -17.10 -10.92 -22.03
CA THR A 41 -16.51 -11.09 -20.68
C THR A 41 -17.52 -10.88 -19.55
N MET A 42 -18.71 -10.34 -19.80
CA MET A 42 -19.75 -10.17 -18.76
C MET A 42 -20.46 -11.48 -18.36
N PHE A 43 -20.32 -12.55 -19.13
CA PHE A 43 -20.85 -13.88 -18.82
C PHE A 43 -19.77 -14.90 -18.49
N SER A 44 -18.59 -14.45 -18.05
CA SER A 44 -17.61 -15.37 -17.49
C SER A 44 -18.22 -16.09 -16.30
N SER A 45 -18.14 -17.43 -16.27
CA SER A 45 -18.58 -18.29 -15.16
C SER A 45 -18.12 -17.76 -13.78
N SER A 46 -16.98 -17.08 -13.74
CA SER A 46 -16.45 -16.39 -12.56
C SER A 46 -17.35 -15.26 -12.04
N HIS A 47 -17.97 -14.47 -12.92
CA HIS A 47 -18.87 -13.37 -12.55
C HIS A 47 -20.18 -13.91 -11.98
N LEU A 48 -20.75 -14.93 -12.61
CA LEU A 48 -21.96 -15.60 -12.10
C LEU A 48 -21.71 -16.25 -10.73
N LEU A 49 -20.58 -16.95 -10.57
CA LEU A 49 -20.19 -17.52 -9.27
C LEU A 49 -20.03 -16.43 -8.21
N THR A 50 -19.38 -15.32 -8.55
CA THR A 50 -19.21 -14.19 -7.64
C THR A 50 -20.56 -13.59 -7.26
N GLN A 51 -21.47 -13.41 -8.23
CA GLN A 51 -22.82 -12.92 -7.99
C GLN A 51 -23.63 -13.87 -7.10
N LEU A 52 -23.47 -15.18 -7.28
CA LEU A 52 -24.14 -16.21 -6.48
C LEU A 52 -23.58 -16.27 -5.04
N LEU A 53 -22.26 -16.12 -4.88
CA LEU A 53 -21.64 -16.01 -3.56
C LEU A 53 -22.06 -14.71 -2.84
N VAL A 54 -22.16 -13.61 -3.58
CA VAL A 54 -22.65 -12.33 -3.04
C VAL A 54 -24.12 -12.44 -2.66
N SER A 55 -24.97 -13.05 -3.48
CA SER A 55 -26.39 -13.23 -3.15
C SER A 55 -26.57 -14.17 -1.96
N GLN A 56 -25.79 -15.25 -1.86
CA GLN A 56 -25.80 -16.11 -0.67
C GLN A 56 -25.31 -15.37 0.57
N ALA A 57 -24.25 -14.56 0.46
CA ALA A 57 -23.76 -13.75 1.57
C ALA A 57 -24.79 -12.71 2.04
N ILE A 58 -25.54 -12.11 1.11
CA ILE A 58 -26.66 -11.22 1.41
C ILE A 58 -27.75 -11.98 2.17
N LEU A 59 -28.16 -13.16 1.67
CA LEU A 59 -29.16 -14.01 2.34
C LEU A 59 -28.73 -14.43 3.75
N ASP A 60 -27.50 -14.88 3.91
CA ASP A 60 -26.92 -15.26 5.21
C ASP A 60 -26.83 -14.07 6.17
N SER A 61 -26.74 -12.84 5.63
CA SER A 61 -26.65 -11.61 6.41
C SER A 61 -27.99 -11.02 6.86
N ASN A 62 -29.11 -11.58 6.40
CA ASN A 62 -30.45 -11.14 6.80
C ASN A 62 -30.71 -11.33 8.29
N ASP A 63 -30.16 -12.39 8.88
CA ASP A 63 -30.38 -12.71 10.30
C ASP A 63 -29.40 -11.98 11.24
N PHE A 64 -28.48 -11.17 10.71
CA PHE A 64 -27.50 -10.48 11.54
C PHE A 64 -28.10 -9.24 12.21
N GLN A 65 -28.04 -9.23 13.53
CA GLN A 65 -28.52 -8.13 14.35
C GLN A 65 -27.67 -6.87 14.14
N VAL A 66 -28.32 -5.79 13.70
CA VAL A 66 -27.69 -4.46 13.68
C VAL A 66 -27.74 -3.88 15.09
N LEU A 67 -26.63 -4.02 15.80
CA LEU A 67 -26.28 -3.35 17.04
C LEU A 67 -26.42 -1.83 16.96
N THR A 68 -26.71 -1.21 18.10
CA THR A 68 -26.69 0.25 18.26
C THR A 68 -25.26 0.79 18.26
N PHE A 69 -25.10 2.07 17.91
CA PHE A 69 -23.79 2.73 17.89
C PHE A 69 -23.07 2.63 19.24
N ASP A 70 -23.78 2.84 20.36
CA ASP A 70 -23.21 2.76 21.70
C ASP A 70 -22.69 1.36 22.05
N THR A 71 -23.43 0.32 21.66
CA THR A 71 -22.99 -1.06 21.87
C THR A 71 -21.78 -1.40 20.99
N LEU A 72 -21.74 -0.90 19.76
CA LEU A 72 -20.61 -1.10 18.85
C LEU A 72 -19.34 -0.42 19.37
N ASP A 73 -19.45 0.82 19.86
CA ASP A 73 -18.33 1.55 20.42
C ASP A 73 -17.79 0.88 21.70
N LYS A 74 -18.68 0.40 22.57
CA LYS A 74 -18.31 -0.42 23.74
C LYS A 74 -17.54 -1.69 23.34
N LEU A 75 -18.02 -2.42 22.33
CA LEU A 75 -17.36 -3.63 21.83
C LEU A 75 -16.01 -3.34 21.18
N LYS A 76 -15.87 -2.22 20.46
CA LYS A 76 -14.56 -1.79 19.90
C LYS A 76 -13.56 -1.42 20.98
N LYS A 77 -14.00 -0.72 22.03
CA LYS A 77 -13.19 -0.41 23.22
C LYS A 77 -12.77 -1.68 23.95
N GLU A 78 -13.70 -2.61 24.17
CA GLU A 78 -13.40 -3.92 24.78
C GLU A 78 -12.39 -4.71 23.94
N LEU A 79 -12.56 -4.73 22.61
CA LEU A 79 -11.62 -5.39 21.69
C LEU A 79 -10.20 -4.81 21.80
N SER A 80 -10.08 -3.47 21.81
CA SER A 80 -8.78 -2.81 21.99
C SER A 80 -8.14 -3.19 23.33
N GLN A 81 -8.91 -3.16 24.41
CA GLN A 81 -8.43 -3.55 25.75
C GLN A 81 -7.99 -5.01 25.81
N ILE A 82 -8.74 -5.93 25.20
CA ILE A 82 -8.38 -7.35 25.13
C ILE A 82 -7.11 -7.54 24.31
N GLN A 83 -6.92 -6.81 23.22
CA GLN A 83 -5.70 -6.88 22.41
C GLN A 83 -4.46 -6.40 23.19
N ASP A 84 -4.58 -5.30 23.93
CA ASP A 84 -3.52 -4.82 24.82
C ASP A 84 -3.21 -5.85 25.93
N HIS A 85 -4.26 -6.46 26.50
CA HIS A 85 -4.10 -7.49 27.51
C HIS A 85 -3.44 -8.77 26.97
N LEU A 86 -3.82 -9.20 25.76
CA LEU A 86 -3.20 -10.33 25.06
C LEU A 86 -1.72 -10.08 24.78
N ALA A 87 -1.37 -8.87 24.32
CA ALA A 87 0.03 -8.49 24.10
C ALA A 87 0.83 -8.53 25.41
N ASN A 88 0.25 -8.05 26.51
CA ASN A 88 0.90 -8.06 27.83
C ASN A 88 1.07 -9.48 28.41
N ILE A 89 0.03 -10.33 28.35
CA ILE A 89 0.12 -11.73 28.81
C ILE A 89 1.14 -12.50 27.96
N SER A 90 1.15 -12.29 26.64
CA SER A 90 2.12 -12.92 25.74
C SER A 90 3.56 -12.56 26.11
N LYS A 91 3.85 -11.27 26.33
CA LYS A 91 5.17 -10.81 26.82
C LYS A 91 5.53 -11.44 28.16
N ASN A 92 4.58 -11.51 29.09
CA ASN A 92 4.80 -12.14 30.40
C ASN A 92 5.11 -13.64 30.28
N ILE A 93 4.39 -14.38 29.42
CA ILE A 93 4.68 -15.79 29.14
C ILE A 93 6.10 -15.95 28.58
N GLN A 94 6.53 -15.09 27.67
CA GLN A 94 7.89 -15.12 27.12
C GLN A 94 8.95 -14.88 28.21
N LEU A 95 8.74 -13.90 29.10
CA LEU A 95 9.64 -13.63 30.22
C LEU A 95 9.71 -14.82 31.19
N GLU A 96 8.57 -15.37 31.60
CA GLU A 96 8.52 -16.53 32.49
C GLU A 96 9.12 -17.79 31.85
N SER A 97 8.94 -17.99 30.55
CA SER A 97 9.59 -19.07 29.78
C SER A 97 11.11 -18.90 29.76
N ARG A 98 11.62 -17.67 29.59
CA ARG A 98 13.06 -17.38 29.71
C ARG A 98 13.56 -17.64 31.13
N ILE A 99 12.82 -17.25 32.17
CA ILE A 99 13.20 -17.53 33.56
C ILE A 99 13.21 -19.04 33.82
N ALA A 100 12.24 -19.79 33.30
CA ALA A 100 12.19 -21.24 33.43
C ALA A 100 13.37 -21.94 32.73
N THR A 101 13.75 -21.50 31.53
CA THR A 101 14.93 -22.03 30.82
C THR A 101 16.24 -21.69 31.51
N ILE A 102 16.39 -20.47 32.06
CA ILE A 102 17.54 -20.08 32.88
C ILE A 102 17.58 -20.91 34.18
N SER A 103 16.44 -21.12 34.84
CA SER A 103 16.37 -21.93 36.06
C SER A 103 16.82 -23.37 35.79
N LYS A 104 16.41 -23.94 34.64
CA LYS A 104 16.83 -25.26 34.17
C LYS A 104 18.34 -25.33 33.86
N SER A 105 18.91 -24.30 33.24
CA SER A 105 20.35 -24.26 32.96
C SER A 105 21.17 -24.11 34.24
N LEU A 106 20.71 -23.30 35.19
CA LEU A 106 21.32 -23.14 36.52
C LEU A 106 21.26 -24.43 37.34
N GLU A 107 20.14 -25.14 37.30
CA GLU A 107 19.99 -26.46 37.93
C GLU A 107 21.06 -27.42 37.42
N ASN A 108 21.22 -27.53 36.09
CA ASN A 108 22.23 -28.39 35.46
C ASN A 108 23.67 -28.04 35.86
N VAL A 109 23.98 -26.75 36.03
CA VAL A 109 25.30 -26.28 36.46
C VAL A 109 25.54 -26.56 37.95
N ASN A 110 24.49 -26.45 38.77
CA ASN A 110 24.57 -26.52 40.23
C ASN A 110 24.43 -27.95 40.81
N LEU A 111 24.08 -28.94 39.96
CA LEU A 111 24.07 -30.37 40.30
C LEU A 111 25.39 -30.85 40.96
N LYS A 112 26.50 -30.15 40.74
CA LYS A 112 27.83 -30.51 41.26
C LYS A 112 28.19 -29.81 42.58
N ASN A 113 27.46 -28.77 43.00
CA ASN A 113 27.93 -27.86 44.05
C ASN A 113 27.08 -27.88 45.33
N SER A 114 25.77 -28.11 45.27
CA SER A 114 24.92 -28.22 46.48
C SER A 114 23.54 -28.83 46.23
N ARG A 115 23.20 -29.90 46.96
CA ARG A 115 21.89 -30.58 46.89
C ARG A 115 20.71 -29.67 47.26
N ASN A 116 20.88 -28.79 48.24
CA ASN A 116 19.81 -27.89 48.68
C ASN A 116 19.47 -26.82 47.63
N SER A 117 20.49 -26.36 46.88
CA SER A 117 20.26 -25.38 45.81
C SER A 117 19.55 -25.99 44.61
N VAL A 118 19.77 -27.28 44.32
CA VAL A 118 19.05 -28.01 43.26
C VAL A 118 17.57 -28.15 43.61
N ILE A 119 17.23 -28.50 44.85
CA ILE A 119 15.83 -28.63 45.30
C ILE A 119 15.09 -27.29 45.20
N TYR A 120 15.74 -26.19 45.60
CA TYR A 120 15.16 -24.84 45.47
C TYR A 120 14.89 -24.46 44.01
N LEU A 121 15.87 -24.65 43.12
CA LEU A 121 15.73 -24.36 41.69
C LEU A 121 14.67 -25.24 41.02
N GLN A 122 14.56 -26.50 41.44
CA GLN A 122 13.51 -27.41 40.97
C GLN A 122 12.12 -26.93 41.40
N HIS A 123 11.94 -26.50 42.65
CA HIS A 123 10.68 -25.94 43.13
C HIS A 123 10.33 -24.63 42.41
N GLN A 124 11.32 -23.75 42.18
CA GLN A 124 11.14 -22.52 41.42
C GLN A 124 10.74 -22.80 39.96
N ARG A 125 11.35 -23.81 39.32
CA ARG A 125 10.98 -24.24 37.96
C ARG A 125 9.54 -24.73 37.90
N GLN A 126 9.15 -25.59 38.84
CA GLN A 126 7.77 -26.07 38.92
C GLN A 126 6.79 -24.90 39.13
N HIS A 127 7.10 -23.94 39.99
CA HIS A 127 6.27 -22.75 40.18
C HIS A 127 6.11 -21.95 38.88
N ASN A 128 7.21 -21.71 38.17
CA ASN A 128 7.18 -20.99 36.89
C ASN A 128 6.38 -21.75 35.82
N GLU A 129 6.52 -23.09 35.74
CA GLU A 129 5.72 -23.92 34.83
C GLU A 129 4.22 -23.82 35.12
N HIS A 130 3.81 -23.86 36.40
CA HIS A 130 2.41 -23.67 36.78
C HIS A 130 1.90 -22.26 36.42
N LYS A 131 2.73 -21.23 36.63
CA LYS A 131 2.41 -19.83 36.28
C LYS A 131 2.28 -19.65 34.76
N ILE A 132 3.18 -20.23 33.97
CA ILE A 132 3.10 -20.24 32.50
C ILE A 132 1.80 -20.93 32.05
N LYS A 133 1.46 -22.08 32.64
CA LYS A 133 0.23 -22.80 32.30
C LYS A 133 -1.03 -21.97 32.63
N TYR A 134 -1.05 -21.30 33.78
CA TYR A 134 -2.13 -20.39 34.16
C TYR A 134 -2.27 -19.23 33.17
N MET A 135 -1.16 -18.53 32.86
CA MET A 135 -1.16 -17.43 31.90
C MET A 135 -1.56 -17.88 30.48
N SER A 136 -1.15 -19.08 30.07
CA SER A 136 -1.51 -19.67 28.78
C SER A 136 -3.02 -19.93 28.69
N ASN A 137 -3.63 -20.48 29.74
CA ASN A 137 -5.08 -20.68 29.80
C ASN A 137 -5.84 -19.35 29.76
N GLN A 138 -5.35 -18.34 30.48
CA GLN A 138 -5.92 -16.99 30.45
C GLN A 138 -5.82 -16.38 29.04
N LEU A 139 -4.68 -16.51 28.38
CA LEU A 139 -4.47 -16.06 27.00
C LEU A 139 -5.46 -16.72 26.03
N GLU A 140 -5.68 -18.03 26.16
CA GLU A 140 -6.64 -18.76 25.33
C GLU A 140 -8.08 -18.26 25.56
N SER A 141 -8.48 -18.02 26.81
CA SER A 141 -9.81 -17.48 27.13
C SER A 141 -10.02 -16.08 26.55
N MET A 142 -9.00 -15.22 26.62
CA MET A 142 -9.04 -13.86 26.06
C MET A 142 -9.06 -13.88 24.53
N ARG A 143 -8.32 -14.80 23.88
CA ARG A 143 -8.41 -14.99 22.42
C ARG A 143 -9.78 -15.46 21.96
N LYS A 144 -10.40 -16.39 22.69
CA LYS A 144 -11.79 -16.83 22.40
C LYS A 144 -12.75 -15.65 22.47
N ARG A 145 -12.62 -14.80 23.50
CA ARG A 145 -13.41 -13.58 23.63
C ARG A 145 -13.14 -12.56 22.51
N GLU A 146 -11.89 -12.36 22.13
CA GLU A 146 -11.51 -11.49 21.00
C GLU A 146 -12.20 -11.93 19.70
N ILE A 147 -12.16 -13.23 19.39
CA ILE A 147 -12.79 -13.80 18.20
C ILE A 147 -14.31 -13.60 18.23
N GLU A 148 -14.94 -13.80 19.39
CA GLU A 148 -16.38 -13.58 19.56
C GLU A 148 -16.77 -12.12 19.31
N ILE A 149 -16.04 -11.15 19.87
CA ILE A 149 -16.31 -9.72 19.64
C ILE A 149 -16.10 -9.35 18.16
N LYS A 150 -15.02 -9.84 17.53
CA LYS A 150 -14.79 -9.62 16.09
C LYS A 150 -15.93 -10.17 15.24
N LYS A 151 -16.42 -11.37 15.57
CA LYS A 151 -17.57 -11.99 14.91
C LYS A 151 -18.81 -11.11 15.03
N ILE A 152 -19.10 -10.61 16.24
CA ILE A 152 -20.26 -9.73 16.49
C ILE A 152 -20.15 -8.42 15.70
N ILE A 153 -18.97 -7.79 15.68
CA ILE A 153 -18.73 -6.55 14.91
C ILE A 153 -18.90 -6.81 13.39
N LEU A 154 -18.41 -7.95 12.90
CA LEU A 154 -18.52 -8.32 11.49
C LEU A 154 -19.97 -8.61 11.10
N GLN A 155 -20.71 -9.35 11.94
CA GLN A 155 -22.15 -9.60 11.75
C GLN A 155 -22.93 -8.28 11.69
N HIS A 156 -22.68 -7.36 12.62
CA HIS A 156 -23.26 -6.02 12.57
C HIS A 156 -22.94 -5.28 11.26
N THR A 157 -21.68 -5.34 10.80
CA THR A 157 -21.25 -4.67 9.56
C THR A 157 -21.95 -5.26 8.34
N ALA A 158 -22.03 -6.59 8.26
CA ALA A 158 -22.78 -7.29 7.21
C ALA A 158 -24.28 -6.94 7.26
N GLY A 159 -24.88 -6.88 8.45
CA GLY A 159 -26.27 -6.45 8.63
C GLY A 159 -26.53 -5.00 8.20
N ILE A 160 -25.59 -4.07 8.44
CA ILE A 160 -25.69 -2.69 7.93
C ILE A 160 -25.63 -2.67 6.41
N LEU A 161 -24.67 -3.39 5.82
CA LEU A 161 -24.51 -3.43 4.36
C LEU A 161 -25.76 -3.98 3.70
N ASN A 162 -26.33 -5.06 4.25
CA ASN A 162 -27.58 -5.63 3.77
C ASN A 162 -28.76 -4.64 3.85
N LYS A 163 -28.92 -3.94 4.99
CA LYS A 163 -29.93 -2.86 5.09
C LYS A 163 -29.68 -1.73 4.10
N GLY A 164 -28.41 -1.41 3.82
CA GLY A 164 -28.03 -0.42 2.81
C GLY A 164 -28.40 -0.85 1.39
N ILE A 165 -28.15 -2.11 1.03
CA ILE A 165 -28.54 -2.70 -0.24
C ILE A 165 -30.07 -2.69 -0.38
N HIS A 166 -30.80 -3.16 0.62
CA HIS A 166 -32.27 -3.09 0.60
C HIS A 166 -32.81 -1.66 0.56
N SER A 167 -32.13 -0.69 1.19
CA SER A 167 -32.49 0.72 1.06
C SER A 167 -32.29 1.22 -0.37
N LEU A 168 -31.20 0.81 -1.03
CA LEU A 168 -30.94 1.15 -2.44
C LEU A 168 -31.95 0.46 -3.37
N GLU A 169 -32.25 -0.82 -3.16
CA GLU A 169 -33.28 -1.55 -3.91
C GLU A 169 -34.67 -0.95 -3.72
N ASN A 170 -35.05 -0.59 -2.49
CA ASN A 170 -36.32 0.09 -2.25
C ASN A 170 -36.34 1.50 -2.84
N GLN A 171 -35.19 2.19 -2.86
CA GLN A 171 -35.07 3.51 -3.49
C GLN A 171 -35.17 3.42 -5.01
N THR A 172 -34.60 2.39 -5.64
CA THR A 172 -34.75 2.16 -7.09
C THR A 172 -36.18 1.73 -7.43
N LEU A 173 -36.83 0.92 -6.60
CA LEU A 173 -38.24 0.56 -6.75
C LEU A 173 -39.18 1.77 -6.60
N HIS A 174 -38.90 2.69 -5.65
CA HIS A 174 -39.67 3.92 -5.51
C HIS A 174 -39.33 5.01 -6.53
N GLN A 175 -38.12 5.00 -7.11
CA GLN A 175 -37.78 5.85 -8.25
C GLN A 175 -38.56 5.49 -9.52
N ASN A 176 -39.13 4.28 -9.64
CA ASN A 176 -40.06 3.98 -10.73
C ASN A 176 -41.40 4.74 -10.63
N ASN A 177 -41.81 5.21 -9.44
CA ASN A 177 -42.92 6.17 -9.31
C ASN A 177 -42.48 7.62 -9.60
N HIS A 178 -41.22 7.96 -9.38
CA HIS A 178 -40.67 9.22 -9.90
C HIS A 178 -40.50 9.18 -11.42
N HIS A 179 -40.34 8.00 -12.03
CA HIS A 179 -40.42 7.85 -13.48
C HIS A 179 -41.84 8.09 -14.00
N THR A 180 -42.91 7.96 -13.22
CA THR A 180 -44.25 8.42 -13.65
C THR A 180 -44.37 9.94 -13.60
N ALA A 181 -43.77 10.61 -12.60
CA ALA A 181 -43.72 12.07 -12.56
C ALA A 181 -42.76 12.64 -13.62
N LEU A 182 -41.61 12.01 -13.85
CA LEU A 182 -40.69 12.34 -14.93
C LEU A 182 -41.30 11.98 -16.28
N ASN A 183 -42.06 10.88 -16.43
CA ASN A 183 -42.79 10.58 -17.66
C ASN A 183 -43.99 11.51 -17.85
N GLN A 184 -44.60 12.07 -16.80
CA GLN A 184 -45.59 13.14 -16.92
C GLN A 184 -44.94 14.47 -17.33
N VAL A 185 -43.73 14.75 -16.84
CA VAL A 185 -42.93 15.91 -17.25
C VAL A 185 -42.38 15.72 -18.67
N ILE A 186 -41.92 14.53 -19.03
CA ILE A 186 -41.47 14.14 -20.38
C ILE A 186 -42.67 14.15 -21.33
N ASN A 187 -43.85 13.64 -20.95
CA ASN A 187 -45.06 13.75 -21.76
C ASN A 187 -45.56 15.20 -21.90
N ARG A 188 -45.35 16.06 -20.88
CA ARG A 188 -45.60 17.51 -20.99
C ARG A 188 -44.55 18.20 -21.86
N ILE A 189 -43.30 17.78 -21.78
CA ILE A 189 -42.21 18.28 -22.63
C ILE A 189 -42.44 17.81 -24.07
N ASP A 190 -42.90 16.59 -24.31
CA ASP A 190 -43.26 16.04 -25.62
C ASP A 190 -44.52 16.70 -26.16
N GLN A 191 -45.52 17.03 -25.34
CA GLN A 191 -46.64 17.88 -25.78
C GLN A 191 -46.17 19.29 -26.15
N LEU A 192 -45.21 19.86 -25.41
CA LEU A 192 -44.63 21.17 -25.73
C LEU A 192 -43.74 21.10 -26.98
N TYR A 193 -42.99 20.03 -27.19
CA TYR A 193 -42.18 19.79 -28.38
C TYR A 193 -43.05 19.49 -29.60
N SER A 194 -44.06 18.63 -29.49
CA SER A 194 -45.02 18.37 -30.57
C SER A 194 -45.83 19.62 -30.94
N SER A 195 -46.19 20.48 -29.99
CA SER A 195 -46.85 21.76 -30.30
C SER A 195 -45.96 22.79 -31.00
N LYS A 196 -44.64 22.59 -30.98
CA LYS A 196 -43.65 23.50 -31.58
C LYS A 196 -42.99 22.95 -32.85
N ILE A 197 -43.22 21.68 -33.21
CA ILE A 197 -42.64 21.01 -34.38
C ILE A 197 -43.59 20.96 -35.59
N SER A 198 -44.87 21.33 -35.46
CA SER A 198 -45.76 21.47 -36.62
C SER A 198 -45.53 22.74 -37.46
N SER A 199 -44.46 23.51 -37.23
CA SER A 199 -44.20 24.75 -37.98
C SER A 199 -42.72 25.05 -38.23
N SER A 200 -41.94 24.07 -38.68
CA SER A 200 -40.76 24.35 -39.54
C SER A 200 -40.08 23.06 -40.02
N SER A 201 -40.52 22.59 -41.18
CA SER A 201 -39.76 21.68 -42.03
C SER A 201 -38.45 22.32 -42.51
N SER A 202 -37.30 21.68 -42.28
CA SER A 202 -36.27 21.31 -43.28
C SER A 202 -34.82 21.31 -42.76
N SER A 203 -34.08 20.28 -43.22
CA SER A 203 -32.62 20.09 -43.27
C SER A 203 -31.82 19.71 -42.00
N SER A 204 -31.70 18.39 -41.82
CA SER A 204 -30.48 17.55 -41.79
C SER A 204 -29.21 17.93 -41.00
N SER A 205 -28.87 16.99 -40.08
CA SER A 205 -27.53 16.48 -39.67
C SER A 205 -26.55 17.45 -38.99
N SER A 206 -25.81 17.12 -37.93
CA SER A 206 -25.47 15.87 -37.25
C SER A 206 -24.97 16.19 -35.83
N SER A 207 -25.18 15.24 -34.92
CA SER A 207 -25.04 15.33 -33.46
C SER A 207 -23.63 15.03 -32.95
N SER A 208 -23.14 15.82 -31.99
CA SER A 208 -22.06 15.44 -31.07
C SER A 208 -22.53 15.52 -29.61
N ILE A 209 -22.00 14.55 -28.86
CA ILE A 209 -22.38 14.10 -27.52
C ILE A 209 -21.88 15.07 -26.46
N SER A 210 -22.78 15.57 -25.62
CA SER A 210 -22.48 16.45 -24.49
C SER A 210 -22.18 15.65 -23.22
N THR A 211 -20.94 15.75 -22.72
CA THR A 211 -20.52 15.38 -21.36
C THR A 211 -20.37 16.65 -20.48
N PRO A 212 -20.35 16.52 -19.14
CA PRO A 212 -21.01 17.47 -18.24
C PRO A 212 -20.10 18.63 -17.79
N ALA A 213 -20.18 19.78 -18.45
CA ALA A 213 -19.53 21.03 -18.03
C ALA A 213 -20.36 21.87 -17.01
N SER A 214 -21.27 21.25 -16.25
CA SER A 214 -22.27 21.97 -15.44
C SER A 214 -21.80 22.45 -14.06
N SER A 215 -20.62 22.05 -13.58
CA SER A 215 -20.15 22.46 -12.23
C SER A 215 -19.52 23.85 -12.19
N LEU A 216 -18.88 24.31 -13.27
CA LEU A 216 -18.31 25.66 -13.35
C LEU A 216 -19.40 26.71 -13.66
N ASP A 217 -20.38 26.31 -14.48
CA ASP A 217 -21.51 27.14 -14.89
C ASP A 217 -22.47 27.40 -13.71
N THR A 218 -22.56 26.48 -12.74
CA THR A 218 -23.35 26.68 -11.51
C THR A 218 -22.71 27.68 -10.55
N LEU A 219 -21.38 27.72 -10.42
CA LEU A 219 -20.67 28.72 -9.62
C LEU A 219 -20.75 30.14 -10.23
N GLN A 220 -20.64 30.25 -11.56
CA GLN A 220 -20.84 31.52 -12.26
C GLN A 220 -22.29 32.01 -12.16
N LYS A 221 -23.28 31.10 -12.27
CA LYS A 221 -24.69 31.43 -12.08
C LYS A 221 -24.98 31.88 -10.65
N LEU A 222 -24.38 31.27 -9.63
CA LEU A 222 -24.54 31.69 -8.22
C LEU A 222 -23.97 33.11 -7.97
N SER A 223 -22.83 33.44 -8.55
CA SER A 223 -22.22 34.79 -8.46
C SER A 223 -23.09 35.86 -9.13
N LEU A 224 -23.66 35.56 -10.29
CA LEU A 224 -24.54 36.47 -11.03
C LEU A 224 -25.87 36.70 -10.28
N LEU A 225 -26.35 35.66 -9.60
CA LEU A 225 -27.57 35.69 -8.80
C LEU A 225 -27.39 36.44 -7.48
N GLU A 226 -26.21 36.34 -6.86
CA GLU A 226 -25.83 37.16 -5.69
C GLU A 226 -25.76 38.66 -6.05
N LYS A 227 -25.26 38.98 -7.25
CA LYS A 227 -25.26 40.34 -7.80
C LYS A 227 -26.66 40.89 -8.03
N LEU A 228 -27.60 40.06 -8.50
CA LEU A 228 -29.01 40.43 -8.67
C LEU A 228 -29.75 40.57 -7.33
N LEU A 229 -29.40 39.76 -6.33
CA LEU A 229 -29.90 39.86 -4.96
C LEU A 229 -29.47 41.18 -4.28
N LEU A 230 -28.22 41.60 -4.51
CA LEU A 230 -27.67 42.86 -4.02
C LEU A 230 -28.22 44.09 -4.77
N SER A 231 -28.66 43.94 -6.03
CA SER A 231 -29.28 45.03 -6.80
C SER A 231 -30.78 45.20 -6.52
N GLY A 232 -31.36 44.44 -5.57
CA GLY A 232 -32.79 44.37 -5.27
C GLY A 232 -33.43 45.59 -4.59
N GLN A 233 -33.04 46.81 -4.94
CA GLN A 233 -33.88 48.01 -4.72
C GLN A 233 -34.80 48.20 -5.93
N SER A 234 -35.82 47.35 -6.10
CA SER A 234 -36.85 47.60 -7.11
C SER A 234 -38.00 48.42 -6.50
N THR A 235 -38.21 49.62 -7.04
CA THR A 235 -39.33 50.52 -6.76
C THR A 235 -40.63 50.06 -7.44
N GLU A 236 -40.93 48.77 -7.39
CA GLU A 236 -42.02 48.16 -8.14
C GLU A 236 -43.32 48.22 -7.33
N LYS A 237 -44.29 49.04 -7.77
CA LYS A 237 -45.51 49.41 -7.02
C LYS A 237 -46.58 48.32 -6.92
N ASP A 238 -46.37 47.16 -7.54
CA ASP A 238 -47.38 46.12 -7.69
C ASP A 238 -47.21 45.02 -6.61
N PRO A 239 -48.04 44.97 -5.56
CA PRO A 239 -47.78 44.17 -4.35
C PRO A 239 -47.78 42.67 -4.60
N VAL A 240 -48.50 42.21 -5.64
CA VAL A 240 -48.57 40.78 -6.00
C VAL A 240 -47.27 40.29 -6.62
N LYS A 241 -46.68 41.06 -7.54
CA LYS A 241 -45.38 40.73 -8.16
C LYS A 241 -44.24 40.82 -7.15
N ALA A 242 -44.29 41.80 -6.23
CA ALA A 242 -43.32 41.91 -5.14
C ALA A 242 -43.33 40.65 -4.25
N ASN A 243 -44.52 40.11 -3.94
CA ASN A 243 -44.63 38.89 -3.14
C ASN A 243 -44.17 37.63 -3.89
N GLN A 244 -44.44 37.54 -5.20
CA GLN A 244 -43.97 36.45 -6.04
C GLN A 244 -42.43 36.46 -6.18
N ASN A 245 -41.83 37.65 -6.37
CA ASN A 245 -40.38 37.81 -6.39
C ASN A 245 -39.76 37.47 -5.03
N LYS A 246 -40.40 37.84 -3.92
CA LYS A 246 -39.94 37.47 -2.56
C LYS A 246 -39.95 35.96 -2.32
N MET A 247 -40.96 35.24 -2.82
CA MET A 247 -41.02 33.78 -2.78
C MET A 247 -39.92 33.14 -3.63
N GLN A 248 -39.68 33.64 -4.85
CA GLN A 248 -38.58 33.15 -5.70
C GLN A 248 -37.22 33.39 -5.03
N LEU A 249 -37.03 34.55 -4.40
CA LEU A 249 -35.82 34.90 -3.65
C LEU A 249 -35.57 33.95 -2.48
N LEU A 250 -36.63 33.58 -1.74
CA LEU A 250 -36.54 32.61 -0.65
C LEU A 250 -36.20 31.21 -1.18
N ALA A 251 -36.81 30.76 -2.27
CA ALA A 251 -36.50 29.47 -2.89
C ALA A 251 -35.04 29.39 -3.35
N ILE A 252 -34.56 30.47 -3.97
CA ILE A 252 -33.16 30.67 -4.35
C ILE A 252 -32.23 30.61 -3.14
N LYS A 253 -32.59 31.29 -2.04
CA LYS A 253 -31.77 31.32 -0.82
C LYS A 253 -31.65 29.92 -0.21
N VAL A 254 -32.75 29.19 -0.14
CA VAL A 254 -32.76 27.79 0.33
C VAL A 254 -31.88 26.90 -0.56
N GLN A 255 -31.93 27.07 -1.89
CA GLN A 255 -31.05 26.32 -2.80
C GLN A 255 -29.56 26.68 -2.61
N LYS A 256 -29.24 27.97 -2.41
CA LYS A 256 -27.87 28.42 -2.09
C LYS A 256 -27.38 27.76 -0.79
N ASP A 257 -28.19 27.80 0.27
CA ASP A 257 -27.83 27.22 1.57
C ASP A 257 -27.63 25.70 1.48
N GLN A 258 -28.47 25.00 0.70
CA GLN A 258 -28.30 23.57 0.42
C GLN A 258 -27.01 23.25 -0.35
N LEU A 259 -26.67 24.05 -1.37
CA LEU A 259 -25.42 23.88 -2.12
C LEU A 259 -24.19 24.18 -1.26
N MET A 260 -24.25 25.22 -0.42
CA MET A 260 -23.19 25.54 0.54
C MET A 260 -22.98 24.41 1.55
N SER A 261 -24.06 23.83 2.09
CA SER A 261 -23.97 22.67 2.99
C SER A 261 -23.28 21.48 2.30
N ARG A 262 -23.64 21.18 1.04
CA ARG A 262 -22.99 20.10 0.27
C ARG A 262 -21.51 20.38 -0.02
N MET A 263 -21.16 21.65 -0.26
CA MET A 263 -19.76 22.06 -0.48
C MET A 263 -18.94 21.83 0.79
N ILE A 264 -19.45 22.22 1.95
CA ILE A 264 -18.81 21.98 3.25
C ILE A 264 -18.65 20.48 3.50
N ASP A 265 -19.66 19.66 3.20
CA ASP A 265 -19.58 18.21 3.34
C ASP A 265 -18.49 17.59 2.44
N MET A 266 -18.36 18.08 1.19
CA MET A 266 -17.27 17.67 0.29
C MET A 266 -15.89 18.11 0.78
N GLU A 267 -15.75 19.33 1.29
CA GLU A 267 -14.49 19.79 1.87
C GLU A 267 -14.08 18.94 3.07
N LEU A 268 -15.04 18.62 3.96
CA LEU A 268 -14.81 17.73 5.10
C LEU A 268 -14.37 16.33 4.64
N LEU A 269 -15.02 15.76 3.62
CA LEU A 269 -14.65 14.47 3.03
C LEU A 269 -13.22 14.51 2.46
N THR A 270 -12.87 15.58 1.75
CA THR A 270 -11.56 15.76 1.11
C THR A 270 -10.46 15.90 2.15
N THR A 271 -10.71 16.66 3.22
CA THR A 271 -9.79 16.81 4.35
C THR A 271 -9.59 15.47 5.08
N LYS A 272 -10.66 14.69 5.25
CA LYS A 272 -10.59 13.34 5.81
C LYS A 272 -9.77 12.40 4.92
N LEU A 273 -9.96 12.42 3.61
CA LEU A 273 -9.18 11.64 2.65
C LEU A 273 -7.69 12.03 2.67
N LEU A 274 -7.38 13.33 2.70
CA LEU A 274 -5.99 13.81 2.84
C LEU A 274 -5.34 13.31 4.14
N SER A 275 -6.07 13.35 5.26
CA SER A 275 -5.57 12.85 6.54
C SER A 275 -5.24 11.35 6.47
N HIS A 276 -6.07 10.55 5.80
CA HIS A 276 -5.80 9.12 5.56
C HIS A 276 -4.59 8.88 4.65
N LEU A 277 -4.44 9.69 3.60
CA LEU A 277 -3.28 9.64 2.70
C LEU A 277 -1.97 9.95 3.44
N SER A 278 -1.97 10.91 4.37
CA SER A 278 -0.78 11.26 5.15
C SER A 278 -0.33 10.15 6.11
N LEU A 279 -1.26 9.32 6.58
CA LEU A 279 -0.97 8.19 7.48
C LEU A 279 -0.50 6.93 6.74
N PHE A 280 -0.72 6.87 5.42
CA PHE A 280 -0.39 5.71 4.61
C PHE A 280 1.11 5.35 4.63
N PRO A 281 2.07 6.30 4.46
CA PRO A 281 3.50 5.99 4.55
C PRO A 281 3.92 5.46 5.91
N GLN A 282 3.32 5.98 6.99
CA GLN A 282 3.63 5.54 8.36
C GLN A 282 3.14 4.11 8.60
N ARG A 283 1.93 3.80 8.13
CA ARG A 283 1.40 2.42 8.18
C ARG A 283 2.20 1.47 7.29
N GLN A 284 2.64 1.92 6.11
CA GLN A 284 3.52 1.14 5.24
C GLN A 284 4.88 0.84 5.92
N MET A 285 5.44 1.79 6.66
CA MET A 285 6.67 1.59 7.42
C MET A 285 6.45 0.58 8.56
N ALA A 286 5.35 0.69 9.30
CA ALA A 286 5.00 -0.27 10.35
C ALA A 286 4.91 -1.71 9.81
N TYR A 287 4.27 -1.93 8.65
CA TYR A 287 4.23 -3.24 8.01
C TYR A 287 5.61 -3.73 7.57
N LYS A 288 6.49 -2.85 7.08
CA LYS A 288 7.88 -3.22 6.75
C LYS A 288 8.66 -3.65 7.99
N MET A 289 8.47 -2.99 9.13
CA MET A 289 9.10 -3.39 10.39
C MET A 289 8.56 -4.73 10.89
N GLU A 290 7.24 -4.95 10.85
CA GLU A 290 6.63 -6.22 11.26
C GLU A 290 7.13 -7.37 10.39
N LEU A 291 7.27 -7.15 9.08
CA LEU A 291 7.86 -8.11 8.14
C LEU A 291 9.31 -8.44 8.50
N MET A 292 10.13 -7.43 8.81
CA MET A 292 11.52 -7.66 9.27
C MET A 292 11.56 -8.46 10.58
N GLN A 293 10.62 -8.20 11.50
CA GLN A 293 10.53 -8.95 12.75
C GLN A 293 10.21 -10.43 12.48
N TYR A 294 9.21 -10.74 11.66
CA TYR A 294 8.90 -12.13 11.30
C TYR A 294 10.06 -12.82 10.57
N GLN A 295 10.80 -12.10 9.74
CA GLN A 295 12.01 -12.63 9.10
C GLN A 295 13.07 -12.99 10.15
N SER A 296 13.30 -12.13 11.13
CA SER A 296 14.21 -12.40 12.26
C SER A 296 13.77 -13.62 13.07
N GLU A 297 12.48 -13.70 13.44
CA GLU A 297 11.93 -14.82 14.22
C GLU A 297 12.04 -16.15 13.45
N SER A 298 11.77 -16.14 12.14
CA SER A 298 11.91 -17.34 11.30
C SER A 298 13.36 -17.85 11.22
N LEU A 299 14.32 -16.93 11.27
CA LEU A 299 15.74 -17.22 11.23
C LEU A 299 16.19 -17.83 12.57
N GLU A 300 15.71 -17.29 13.69
CA GLU A 300 15.94 -17.87 15.02
C GLU A 300 15.39 -19.30 15.13
N LEU A 301 14.17 -19.56 14.64
CA LEU A 301 13.59 -20.90 14.63
C LEU A 301 14.42 -21.87 13.80
N ARG A 302 14.89 -21.44 12.62
CA ARG A 302 15.76 -22.27 11.77
C ARG A 302 17.10 -22.57 12.43
N ILE A 303 17.69 -21.60 13.13
CA ILE A 303 18.92 -21.81 13.94
C ILE A 303 18.65 -22.83 15.04
N TRP A 304 17.51 -22.73 15.71
CA TRP A 304 17.10 -23.62 16.78
C TRP A 304 16.92 -25.06 16.30
N ASP A 305 16.22 -25.28 15.18
CA ASP A 305 16.04 -26.61 14.57
C ASP A 305 17.37 -27.25 14.18
N LYS A 306 18.27 -26.46 13.57
CA LYS A 306 19.60 -26.96 13.19
C LYS A 306 20.46 -27.33 14.40
N ARG A 307 20.31 -26.59 15.50
CA ARG A 307 20.99 -26.89 16.76
C ARG A 307 20.44 -28.19 17.36
N ARG A 308 19.14 -28.39 17.30
CA ARG A 308 18.49 -29.63 17.73
C ARG A 308 19.00 -30.82 16.91
N GLN A 309 19.02 -30.70 15.58
CA GLN A 309 19.50 -31.76 14.69
C GLN A 309 20.95 -32.16 15.01
N ARG A 310 21.85 -31.19 15.20
CA ARG A 310 23.25 -31.47 15.56
C ARG A 310 23.39 -32.18 16.89
N ASN A 311 22.54 -31.87 17.87
CA ASN A 311 22.55 -32.60 19.14
C ASN A 311 22.10 -34.06 18.94
N GLU A 312 21.08 -34.29 18.12
CA GLU A 312 20.63 -35.65 17.76
C GLU A 312 21.74 -36.42 17.02
N ASP A 313 22.43 -35.79 16.08
CA ASP A 313 23.55 -36.40 15.34
C ASP A 313 24.77 -36.68 16.22
N ALA A 314 25.07 -35.79 17.17
CA ALA A 314 26.15 -35.97 18.14
C ALA A 314 25.86 -37.13 19.11
N ASP A 315 24.61 -37.23 19.57
CA ASP A 315 24.15 -38.36 20.38
C ASP A 315 24.29 -39.68 19.59
N ASN A 316 23.85 -39.70 18.33
CA ASN A 316 23.99 -40.86 17.44
C ASN A 316 25.46 -41.27 17.19
N LEU A 317 26.34 -40.29 16.95
CA LEU A 317 27.77 -40.54 16.74
C LEU A 317 28.46 -41.06 18.00
N SER A 318 28.12 -40.50 19.16
CA SER A 318 28.64 -40.97 20.45
C SER A 318 28.24 -42.43 20.72
N GLN A 319 27.01 -42.79 20.34
CA GLN A 319 26.49 -44.15 20.43
C GLN A 319 27.21 -45.10 19.46
N ALA A 320 27.49 -44.66 18.23
CA ALA A 320 28.25 -45.43 17.24
C ALA A 320 29.72 -45.67 17.66
N LEU A 321 30.38 -44.66 18.23
CA LEU A 321 31.76 -44.78 18.72
C LEU A 321 31.85 -45.68 19.96
N ALA A 322 30.87 -45.61 20.86
CA ALA A 322 30.78 -46.52 22.00
C ALA A 322 30.67 -47.99 21.56
N ASN A 323 29.98 -48.26 20.45
CA ASN A 323 29.85 -49.62 19.91
C ASN A 323 31.14 -50.14 19.25
N HIS A 324 32.00 -49.26 18.72
CA HIS A 324 33.23 -49.65 18.01
C HIS A 324 34.48 -49.78 18.88
N ALA A 325 34.51 -49.17 20.06
CA ALA A 325 35.68 -49.21 20.96
C ALA A 325 36.03 -50.62 21.48
N ASN A 326 35.19 -51.64 21.25
CA ASN A 326 35.43 -53.03 21.67
C ASN A 326 36.22 -53.90 20.65
N GLY A 327 36.64 -53.40 19.48
CA GLY A 327 37.33 -54.22 18.46
C GLY A 327 38.66 -53.61 17.97
N GLY A 328 39.79 -53.99 18.57
CA GLY A 328 41.10 -53.41 18.29
C GLY A 328 41.81 -53.95 17.04
N SER A 329 42.23 -53.05 16.13
CA SER A 329 43.31 -53.30 15.15
C SER A 329 43.87 -51.98 14.59
N GLY A 330 45.18 -51.75 14.75
CA GLY A 330 45.87 -50.47 14.48
C GLY A 330 46.05 -50.08 13.01
N HIS A 331 45.82 -50.99 12.06
CA HIS A 331 45.95 -50.67 10.62
C HIS A 331 44.87 -49.69 10.13
N ASN A 332 43.72 -49.63 10.81
CA ASN A 332 42.67 -48.66 10.51
C ASN A 332 43.09 -47.21 10.81
N MET A 333 44.06 -46.97 11.69
CA MET A 333 44.38 -45.62 12.15
C MET A 333 45.04 -44.74 11.08
N ILE A 334 45.86 -45.32 10.21
CA ILE A 334 46.53 -44.59 9.11
C ILE A 334 45.51 -44.21 8.03
N ALA A 335 44.61 -45.13 7.68
CA ALA A 335 43.53 -44.88 6.73
C ALA A 335 42.55 -43.81 7.25
N ILE A 336 42.27 -43.82 8.55
CA ILE A 336 41.44 -42.79 9.21
C ILE A 336 42.11 -41.42 9.12
N LYS A 337 43.42 -41.33 9.41
CA LYS A 337 44.16 -40.06 9.34
C LYS A 337 44.21 -39.48 7.92
N GLN A 338 44.43 -40.31 6.91
CA GLN A 338 44.40 -39.88 5.50
C GLN A 338 43.01 -39.43 5.06
N ARG A 339 41.94 -40.12 5.49
CA ARG A 339 40.57 -39.68 5.23
C ARG A 339 40.27 -38.34 5.88
N TYR A 340 40.74 -38.13 7.11
CA TYR A 340 40.57 -36.86 7.82
C TYR A 340 41.32 -35.71 7.15
N GLN A 341 42.56 -35.95 6.73
CA GLN A 341 43.37 -34.97 5.98
C GLN A 341 42.67 -34.56 4.68
N LYS A 342 42.21 -35.53 3.90
CA LYS A 342 41.48 -35.27 2.66
C LYS A 342 40.17 -34.51 2.91
N GLN A 343 39.46 -34.84 3.99
CA GLN A 343 38.22 -34.15 4.36
C GLN A 343 38.46 -32.67 4.72
N LEU A 344 39.61 -32.34 5.33
CA LEU A 344 40.00 -30.95 5.58
C LEU A 344 40.38 -30.19 4.30
N GLU A 345 41.07 -30.83 3.37
CA GLU A 345 41.41 -30.25 2.05
C GLU A 345 40.14 -30.00 1.22
N ASP A 346 39.22 -30.96 1.17
CA ASP A 346 37.93 -30.82 0.49
C ASP A 346 37.08 -29.70 1.15
N GLN A 347 37.16 -29.53 2.46
CA GLN A 347 36.47 -28.44 3.16
C GLN A 347 37.10 -27.08 2.87
N ALA A 348 38.44 -26.98 2.86
CA ALA A 348 39.16 -25.75 2.54
C ALA A 348 38.87 -25.28 1.10
N THR A 349 38.91 -26.20 0.13
CA THR A 349 38.58 -25.89 -1.27
C THR A 349 37.11 -25.47 -1.44
N SER A 350 36.18 -26.08 -0.69
CA SER A 350 34.77 -25.66 -0.67
C SER A 350 34.59 -24.23 -0.14
N TYR A 351 35.31 -23.87 0.92
CA TYR A 351 35.28 -22.50 1.46
C TYR A 351 35.87 -21.48 0.51
N GLU A 352 36.99 -21.79 -0.13
CA GLU A 352 37.61 -20.91 -1.12
C GLU A 352 36.69 -20.68 -2.33
N ALA A 353 36.04 -21.73 -2.83
CA ALA A 353 35.03 -21.62 -3.87
C ALA A 353 33.81 -20.78 -3.43
N ASN A 354 33.35 -20.93 -2.19
CA ASN A 354 32.27 -20.14 -1.63
C ASN A 354 32.64 -18.66 -1.49
N ILE A 355 33.84 -18.33 -1.00
CA ILE A 355 34.35 -16.96 -0.90
C ILE A 355 34.46 -16.33 -2.29
N SER A 356 35.02 -17.05 -3.26
CA SER A 356 35.11 -16.60 -4.66
C SER A 356 33.72 -16.30 -5.25
N LYS A 357 32.74 -17.19 -5.01
CA LYS A 357 31.35 -16.98 -5.42
C LYS A 357 30.72 -15.77 -4.74
N GLN A 358 30.97 -15.56 -3.44
CA GLN A 358 30.48 -14.38 -2.71
C GLN A 358 31.10 -13.09 -3.26
N ASN A 359 32.39 -13.08 -3.57
CA ASN A 359 33.08 -11.92 -4.16
C ASN A 359 32.53 -11.59 -5.55
N ALA A 360 32.31 -12.57 -6.42
CA ALA A 360 31.68 -12.36 -7.72
C ALA A 360 30.25 -11.81 -7.59
N LEU A 361 29.51 -12.29 -6.59
CA LEU A 361 28.18 -11.78 -6.28
C LEU A 361 28.22 -10.33 -5.77
N LEU A 362 29.19 -9.97 -4.93
CA LEU A 362 29.38 -8.61 -4.43
C LEU A 362 29.76 -7.68 -5.57
N GLN A 363 30.69 -8.07 -6.44
CA GLN A 363 31.09 -7.31 -7.63
C GLN A 363 29.90 -7.03 -8.57
N ARG A 364 29.05 -8.03 -8.83
CA ARG A 364 27.82 -7.84 -9.63
C ARG A 364 26.83 -6.87 -8.95
N ASN A 365 26.70 -6.93 -7.64
CA ASN A 365 25.84 -5.98 -6.91
C ASN A 365 26.42 -4.56 -6.98
N THR A 366 27.73 -4.39 -6.87
CA THR A 366 28.40 -3.09 -7.01
C THR A 366 28.19 -2.49 -8.39
N GLN A 367 28.35 -3.29 -9.46
CA GLN A 367 28.11 -2.83 -10.84
C GLN A 367 26.66 -2.40 -11.06
N MET A 368 25.71 -3.19 -10.56
CA MET A 368 24.30 -2.86 -10.73
C MET A 368 23.89 -1.67 -9.85
N LYS A 369 24.48 -1.48 -8.66
CA LYS A 369 24.33 -0.25 -7.89
C LYS A 369 24.82 0.98 -8.68
N GLN A 370 26.02 0.89 -9.28
CA GLN A 370 26.56 1.99 -10.11
C GLN A 370 25.67 2.29 -11.32
N HIS A 371 25.09 1.26 -11.95
CA HIS A 371 24.12 1.44 -13.02
C HIS A 371 22.86 2.16 -12.55
N LEU A 372 22.30 1.76 -11.39
CA LEU A 372 21.13 2.43 -10.83
C LEU A 372 21.41 3.88 -10.40
N GLU A 373 22.61 4.16 -9.90
CA GLU A 373 23.04 5.53 -9.59
C GLU A 373 23.14 6.37 -10.87
N ALA A 374 23.68 5.82 -11.95
CA ALA A 374 23.73 6.50 -13.25
C ALA A 374 22.32 6.81 -13.79
N THR A 375 21.41 5.83 -13.80
CA THR A 375 20.03 6.06 -14.28
C THR A 375 19.26 7.04 -13.39
N CYS A 376 19.50 7.05 -12.07
CA CYS A 376 18.91 8.06 -11.20
C CYS A 376 19.42 9.47 -11.53
N ASN A 377 20.71 9.63 -11.83
CA ASN A 377 21.27 10.92 -12.24
C ASN A 377 20.70 11.39 -13.59
N ASP A 378 20.52 10.47 -14.54
CA ASP A 378 19.89 10.75 -15.83
C ASP A 378 18.45 11.23 -15.65
N LEU A 379 17.63 10.53 -14.85
CA LEU A 379 16.26 10.93 -14.54
C LEU A 379 16.18 12.27 -13.80
N VAL A 380 17.12 12.55 -12.90
CA VAL A 380 17.21 13.86 -12.23
C VAL A 380 17.52 14.97 -13.23
N SER A 381 18.38 14.71 -14.22
CA SER A 381 18.67 15.67 -15.29
C SER A 381 17.45 15.91 -16.18
N GLU A 382 16.76 14.85 -16.62
CA GLU A 382 15.54 14.94 -17.43
C GLU A 382 14.42 15.70 -16.70
N LYS A 383 14.24 15.42 -15.40
CA LYS A 383 13.31 16.17 -14.56
C LYS A 383 13.64 17.67 -14.55
N SER A 384 14.92 18.03 -14.40
CA SER A 384 15.33 19.44 -14.39
C SER A 384 15.09 20.13 -15.74
N GLU A 385 15.24 19.42 -16.85
CA GLU A 385 14.94 19.93 -18.19
C GLU A 385 13.43 20.15 -18.39
N LEU A 386 12.61 19.21 -17.94
CA LEU A 386 11.15 19.32 -17.96
C LEU A 386 10.66 20.48 -17.08
N GLU A 387 11.23 20.65 -15.89
CA GLU A 387 10.93 21.81 -15.02
C GLU A 387 11.27 23.14 -15.71
N ARG A 388 12.40 23.20 -16.43
CA ARG A 388 12.77 24.38 -17.23
C ARG A 388 11.80 24.64 -18.37
N LEU A 389 11.36 23.58 -19.06
CA LEU A 389 10.38 23.67 -20.14
C LEU A 389 9.02 24.16 -19.64
N VAL A 390 8.56 23.64 -18.50
CA VAL A 390 7.31 24.09 -17.86
C VAL A 390 7.42 25.57 -17.49
N GLN A 391 8.51 26.01 -16.85
CA GLN A 391 8.71 27.42 -16.51
C GLN A 391 8.71 28.33 -17.75
N GLU A 392 9.35 27.90 -18.85
CA GLU A 392 9.35 28.64 -20.11
C GLU A 392 7.94 28.72 -20.72
N LYS A 393 7.17 27.64 -20.68
CA LYS A 393 5.78 27.64 -21.17
C LYS A 393 4.85 28.49 -20.31
N THR A 394 5.02 28.48 -18.99
CA THR A 394 4.28 29.40 -18.10
C THR A 394 4.57 30.85 -18.46
N ARG A 395 5.84 31.22 -18.69
CA ARG A 395 6.20 32.58 -19.14
C ARG A 395 5.56 32.95 -20.48
N GLN A 396 5.49 32.01 -21.42
CA GLN A 396 4.83 32.23 -22.71
C GLN A 396 3.32 32.47 -22.57
N ILE A 397 2.65 31.72 -21.69
CA ILE A 397 1.23 31.93 -21.37
C ILE A 397 1.03 33.31 -20.74
N ASP A 398 1.86 33.69 -19.76
CA ASP A 398 1.78 35.01 -19.12
C ASP A 398 1.99 36.15 -20.14
N GLN A 399 2.89 35.99 -21.12
CA GLN A 399 3.07 36.94 -22.22
C GLN A 399 1.81 37.05 -23.10
N GLN A 400 1.20 35.92 -23.45
CA GLN A 400 -0.03 35.88 -24.26
C GLN A 400 -1.22 36.50 -23.52
N ASP A 401 -1.36 36.25 -22.22
CA ASP A 401 -2.43 36.84 -21.40
C ASP A 401 -2.28 38.36 -21.26
N ASN A 402 -1.04 38.84 -21.16
CA ASN A 402 -0.75 40.28 -21.18
C ASN A 402 -1.11 40.91 -22.53
N GLU A 403 -0.79 40.25 -23.65
CA GLU A 403 -1.15 40.71 -24.99
C GLU A 403 -2.68 40.71 -25.20
N MET A 404 -3.36 39.65 -24.74
CA MET A 404 -4.82 39.54 -24.80
C MET A 404 -5.50 40.62 -23.96
N SER A 405 -4.95 40.93 -22.78
CA SER A 405 -5.41 42.02 -21.93
C SER A 405 -5.24 43.39 -22.60
N ARG A 406 -4.11 43.61 -23.29
CA ARG A 406 -3.86 44.84 -24.08
C ARG A 406 -4.87 45.00 -25.21
N LEU A 407 -5.07 43.96 -26.02
CA LEU A 407 -6.04 43.97 -27.13
C LEU A 407 -7.48 44.15 -26.65
N ASN A 408 -7.85 43.53 -25.52
CA ASN A 408 -9.17 43.74 -24.91
C ASN A 408 -9.39 45.18 -24.44
N HIS A 409 -8.34 45.83 -23.93
CA HIS A 409 -8.40 47.25 -23.56
C HIS A 409 -8.58 48.14 -24.80
N GLU A 410 -7.85 47.86 -25.88
CA GLU A 410 -7.99 48.55 -27.16
C GLU A 410 -9.39 48.39 -27.77
N LEU A 411 -9.95 47.17 -27.75
CA LEU A 411 -11.31 46.89 -28.18
C LEU A 411 -12.36 47.61 -27.33
N ARG A 412 -12.16 47.74 -26.01
CA ARG A 412 -13.05 48.52 -25.14
C ARG A 412 -13.02 50.01 -25.51
N ASN A 413 -11.84 50.55 -25.83
CA ASN A 413 -11.71 51.95 -26.25
C ASN A 413 -12.42 52.20 -27.58
N LEU A 414 -12.38 51.25 -28.52
CA LEU A 414 -13.11 51.33 -29.79
C LEU A 414 -14.63 51.13 -29.64
N ARG A 415 -15.08 50.33 -28.66
CA ARG A 415 -16.51 50.05 -28.43
C ARG A 415 -17.25 51.21 -27.76
N HIS A 416 -16.54 52.16 -27.17
CA HIS A 416 -17.09 53.39 -26.62
C HIS A 416 -16.66 54.61 -27.45
N PRO A 417 -17.13 54.76 -28.70
CA PRO A 417 -16.98 56.02 -29.39
C PRO A 417 -17.75 57.10 -28.63
N PRO A 418 -17.21 58.33 -28.48
CA PRO A 418 -17.94 59.44 -27.89
C PRO A 418 -19.24 59.67 -28.66
N ALA A 419 -20.34 59.71 -27.92
CA ALA A 419 -21.70 59.82 -28.41
C ALA A 419 -21.96 61.16 -29.09
N ALA A 420 -21.62 61.27 -30.38
CA ALA A 420 -22.07 62.37 -31.25
C ALA A 420 -21.89 62.02 -32.74
N ALA A 421 -22.80 61.24 -33.32
CA ALA A 421 -23.15 61.32 -34.74
C ALA A 421 -24.40 60.49 -35.04
N ALA A 422 -25.45 61.18 -35.48
CA ALA A 422 -26.72 60.61 -35.89
C ALA A 422 -26.59 59.79 -37.18
N THR A 423 -27.28 58.64 -37.22
CA THR A 423 -27.39 57.69 -38.33
C THR A 423 -28.11 58.29 -39.56
N PRO A 424 -27.52 58.25 -40.77
CA PRO A 424 -28.19 58.55 -42.03
C PRO A 424 -28.90 57.31 -42.65
N PRO A 425 -29.76 57.48 -43.67
CA PRO A 425 -30.60 56.41 -44.21
C PRO A 425 -29.83 55.45 -45.13
N ARG A 426 -30.06 54.15 -44.91
CA ARG A 426 -29.43 53.00 -45.59
C ARG A 426 -29.62 53.02 -47.11
N SER A 427 -28.52 52.87 -47.81
CA SER A 427 -28.38 52.80 -49.27
C SER A 427 -28.21 51.33 -49.70
N LYS A 428 -28.60 50.95 -50.93
CA LYS A 428 -28.38 49.59 -51.49
C LYS A 428 -26.89 49.19 -51.59
N ALA A 429 -25.96 50.13 -51.42
CA ALA A 429 -24.54 49.82 -51.25
C ALA A 429 -24.23 49.14 -49.90
N ASP A 430 -25.09 49.32 -48.88
CA ASP A 430 -24.92 48.69 -47.56
C ASP A 430 -25.12 47.18 -47.61
N ASP A 431 -25.98 46.66 -48.49
CA ASP A 431 -26.25 45.22 -48.55
C ASP A 431 -25.02 44.44 -49.06
N GLN A 432 -24.30 44.98 -50.04
CA GLN A 432 -23.03 44.39 -50.50
C GLN A 432 -21.94 44.46 -49.41
N TYR A 433 -21.90 45.55 -48.64
CA TYR A 433 -20.99 45.68 -47.50
C TYR A 433 -21.32 44.69 -46.38
N ILE A 434 -22.61 44.51 -46.06
CA ILE A 434 -23.09 43.53 -45.07
C ILE A 434 -22.75 42.10 -45.52
N GLU A 435 -22.85 41.80 -46.81
CA GLU A 435 -22.51 40.48 -47.34
C GLU A 435 -21.00 40.21 -47.30
N GLN A 436 -20.17 41.21 -47.62
CA GLN A 436 -18.71 41.13 -47.42
C GLN A 436 -18.33 40.96 -45.95
N GLU A 437 -18.96 41.71 -45.03
CA GLU A 437 -18.67 41.61 -43.61
C GLU A 437 -19.13 40.28 -43.01
N LYS A 438 -20.27 39.72 -43.48
CA LYS A 438 -20.68 38.35 -43.15
C LYS A 438 -19.64 37.32 -43.61
N LYS A 439 -19.07 37.50 -44.80
CA LYS A 439 -18.03 36.60 -45.33
C LYS A 439 -16.74 36.69 -44.51
N ARG A 440 -16.35 37.91 -44.10
CA ARG A 440 -15.22 38.15 -43.20
C ARG A 440 -15.44 37.52 -41.82
N LEU A 441 -16.63 37.68 -41.23
CA LEU A 441 -17.01 37.08 -39.95
C LEU A 441 -17.01 35.54 -40.02
N LYS A 442 -17.48 34.95 -41.12
CA LYS A 442 -17.39 33.50 -41.34
C LYS A 442 -15.95 33.01 -41.38
N GLN A 443 -15.06 33.69 -42.10
CA GLN A 443 -13.63 33.35 -42.11
C GLN A 443 -13.00 33.45 -40.72
N VAL A 444 -13.28 34.51 -39.97
CA VAL A 444 -12.77 34.67 -38.60
C VAL A 444 -13.29 33.55 -37.68
N PHE A 445 -14.54 33.11 -37.89
CA PHE A 445 -15.11 32.00 -37.14
C PHE A 445 -14.43 30.66 -37.51
N GLU A 446 -14.27 30.37 -38.80
CA GLU A 446 -13.55 29.17 -39.29
C GLU A 446 -12.10 29.14 -38.80
N GLU A 447 -11.39 30.26 -38.82
CA GLU A 447 -10.03 30.36 -38.27
C GLU A 447 -9.99 30.07 -36.76
N ARG A 448 -10.96 30.62 -36.02
CA ARG A 448 -11.07 30.37 -34.57
C ARG A 448 -11.38 28.91 -34.28
N GLU A 449 -12.31 28.33 -35.02
CA GLU A 449 -12.68 26.92 -34.91
C GLU A 449 -11.50 26.01 -35.27
N SER A 450 -10.76 26.32 -36.33
CA SER A 450 -9.53 25.61 -36.72
C SER A 450 -8.43 25.69 -35.67
N ARG A 451 -8.26 26.85 -35.02
CA ARG A 451 -7.31 27.00 -33.89
C ARG A 451 -7.76 26.19 -32.68
N TRP A 452 -9.07 26.16 -32.40
CA TRP A 452 -9.62 25.41 -31.28
C TRP A 452 -9.50 23.90 -31.48
N THR A 453 -9.80 23.40 -32.68
CA THR A 453 -9.61 21.98 -33.03
C THR A 453 -8.14 21.60 -32.97
N SER A 454 -7.24 22.41 -33.56
CA SER A 454 -5.80 22.18 -33.48
C SER A 454 -5.26 22.18 -32.04
N HIS A 455 -5.81 23.04 -31.17
CA HIS A 455 -5.45 23.06 -29.75
C HIS A 455 -5.97 21.83 -29.01
N THR A 456 -7.18 21.38 -29.33
CA THR A 456 -7.79 20.19 -28.72
C THR A 456 -7.02 18.94 -29.10
N THR A 457 -6.68 18.76 -30.39
CA THR A 457 -5.86 17.65 -30.85
C THR A 457 -4.47 17.66 -30.23
N LEU A 458 -3.85 18.85 -30.08
CA LEU A 458 -2.56 18.97 -29.37
C LEU A 458 -2.65 18.55 -27.90
N MET A 459 -3.76 18.86 -27.22
CA MET A 459 -3.97 18.46 -25.83
C MET A 459 -4.22 16.95 -25.72
N GLU A 460 -4.98 16.36 -26.65
CA GLU A 460 -5.16 14.91 -26.75
C GLU A 460 -3.81 14.21 -26.95
N ASP A 461 -2.99 14.65 -27.92
CA ASP A 461 -1.65 14.11 -28.15
C ASP A 461 -0.75 14.21 -26.90
N ARG A 462 -0.88 15.30 -26.12
CA ARG A 462 -0.14 15.48 -24.86
C ARG A 462 -0.61 14.54 -23.76
N PHE A 463 -1.92 14.28 -23.67
CA PHE A 463 -2.44 13.31 -22.71
C PHE A 463 -2.02 11.90 -23.06
N ASP A 464 -2.01 11.54 -24.35
CA ASP A 464 -1.50 10.24 -24.81
C ASP A 464 -0.01 10.07 -24.49
N GLN A 465 0.82 11.09 -24.73
CA GLN A 465 2.23 11.08 -24.34
C GLN A 465 2.42 10.97 -22.82
N LEU A 466 1.57 11.63 -22.03
CA LEU A 466 1.61 11.56 -20.58
C LEU A 466 1.24 10.15 -20.08
N LEU A 467 0.22 9.53 -20.68
CA LEU A 467 -0.18 8.14 -20.38
C LEU A 467 0.93 7.15 -20.73
N ASP A 468 1.54 7.28 -21.91
CA ASP A 468 2.71 6.48 -22.31
C ASP A 468 3.87 6.62 -21.31
N ASN A 469 4.11 7.82 -20.79
CA ASN A 469 5.15 8.05 -19.80
C ASN A 469 4.80 7.45 -18.43
N PHE A 470 3.52 7.51 -18.01
CA PHE A 470 3.06 6.84 -16.80
C PHE A 470 3.18 5.32 -16.92
N ASP A 471 2.87 4.74 -18.08
CA ASP A 471 3.01 3.30 -18.31
C ASP A 471 4.48 2.89 -18.30
N LYS A 472 5.37 3.67 -18.93
CA LYS A 472 6.83 3.46 -18.84
C LYS A 472 7.30 3.52 -17.39
N LEU A 473 6.92 4.55 -16.64
CA LEU A 473 7.29 4.71 -15.24
C LEU A 473 6.79 3.54 -14.38
N THR A 474 5.56 3.09 -14.63
CA THR A 474 4.95 1.95 -13.93
C THR A 474 5.71 0.65 -14.25
N ASN A 475 6.07 0.43 -15.52
CA ASN A 475 6.90 -0.71 -15.91
C ASN A 475 8.28 -0.66 -15.26
N THR A 476 8.95 0.50 -15.26
CA THR A 476 10.24 0.67 -14.59
C THR A 476 10.13 0.40 -13.08
N ALA A 477 9.06 0.86 -12.42
CA ALA A 477 8.81 0.58 -11.01
C ALA A 477 8.63 -0.93 -10.73
N ILE A 478 7.90 -1.64 -11.58
CA ILE A 478 7.71 -3.10 -11.49
C ILE A 478 9.04 -3.84 -11.70
N GLU A 479 9.89 -3.38 -12.63
CA GLU A 479 11.23 -3.92 -12.83
C GLU A 479 12.12 -3.71 -11.61
N PHE A 480 12.09 -2.51 -11.02
CA PHE A 480 12.82 -2.21 -9.78
C PHE A 480 12.40 -3.13 -8.62
N ASP A 481 11.09 -3.36 -8.42
CA ASP A 481 10.60 -4.28 -7.40
C ASP A 481 11.02 -5.73 -7.69
N SER A 482 11.03 -6.13 -8.97
CA SER A 482 11.53 -7.43 -9.39
C SER A 482 13.03 -7.60 -9.09
N HIS A 483 13.83 -6.57 -9.35
CA HIS A 483 15.26 -6.55 -9.02
C HIS A 483 15.49 -6.59 -7.51
N ARG A 484 14.71 -5.82 -6.75
CA ARG A 484 14.74 -5.81 -5.29
C ARG A 484 14.44 -7.19 -4.72
N MET A 485 13.39 -7.86 -5.20
CA MET A 485 13.08 -9.24 -4.78
C MET A 485 14.23 -10.23 -5.06
N ARG A 486 14.91 -10.10 -6.21
CA ARG A 486 16.08 -10.93 -6.53
C ARG A 486 17.25 -10.67 -5.58
N TYR A 487 17.46 -9.41 -5.20
CA TYR A 487 18.48 -9.06 -4.22
C TYR A 487 18.15 -9.52 -2.82
N ASP A 488 16.91 -9.38 -2.37
CA ASP A 488 16.47 -9.87 -1.07
C ASP A 488 16.70 -11.39 -0.98
N LYS A 489 16.33 -12.13 -2.02
CA LYS A 489 16.61 -13.57 -2.12
C LYS A 489 18.11 -13.90 -2.10
N LYS A 490 18.93 -13.08 -2.75
CA LYS A 490 20.39 -13.26 -2.78
C LYS A 490 21.02 -12.94 -1.42
N ILE A 491 20.58 -11.88 -0.75
CA ILE A 491 20.98 -11.53 0.61
C ILE A 491 20.60 -12.67 1.56
N GLU A 492 19.40 -13.21 1.45
CA GLU A 492 18.97 -14.36 2.26
C GLU A 492 19.87 -15.58 2.02
N ASN A 493 20.21 -15.89 0.77
CA ASN A 493 21.14 -16.97 0.45
C ASN A 493 22.55 -16.72 1.02
N LEU A 494 23.04 -15.48 0.98
CA LEU A 494 24.33 -15.10 1.56
C LEU A 494 24.32 -15.24 3.08
N HIS A 495 23.27 -14.77 3.76
CA HIS A 495 23.09 -14.96 5.20
C HIS A 495 23.02 -16.44 5.56
N GLN A 496 22.28 -17.26 4.79
CA GLN A 496 22.25 -18.71 4.99
C GLN A 496 23.64 -19.34 4.84
N ASN A 497 24.45 -18.87 3.89
CA ASN A 497 25.81 -19.36 3.70
C ASN A 497 26.75 -18.90 4.82
N ILE A 498 26.73 -17.63 5.23
CA ILE A 498 27.50 -17.12 6.37
C ILE A 498 27.17 -17.94 7.62
N ASN A 499 25.89 -18.15 7.90
CA ASN A 499 25.46 -18.94 9.06
C ASN A 499 25.93 -20.41 8.98
N LYS A 500 26.03 -21.00 7.77
CA LYS A 500 26.64 -22.34 7.60
C LYS A 500 28.12 -22.32 7.92
N LEU A 501 28.87 -21.36 7.34
CA LEU A 501 30.31 -21.20 7.55
C LEU A 501 30.66 -20.94 9.01
N GLU A 502 29.93 -20.05 9.69
CA GLU A 502 30.10 -19.79 11.12
C GLU A 502 29.88 -21.05 11.93
N MET A 503 28.83 -21.81 11.61
CA MET A 503 28.51 -23.06 12.30
C MET A 503 29.62 -24.10 12.13
N GLU A 504 30.14 -24.26 10.92
CA GLU A 504 31.25 -25.17 10.64
C GLU A 504 32.57 -24.71 11.31
N LEU A 505 32.82 -23.40 11.39
CA LEU A 505 33.97 -22.84 12.11
C LEU A 505 33.88 -23.12 13.61
N TYR A 506 32.68 -22.97 14.20
CA TYR A 506 32.44 -23.34 15.60
C TYR A 506 32.66 -24.84 15.82
N ASP A 507 32.16 -25.69 14.93
CA ASP A 507 32.32 -27.14 15.04
C ASP A 507 33.81 -27.53 14.95
N GLU A 508 34.61 -26.91 14.08
CA GLU A 508 36.06 -27.13 14.04
C GLU A 508 36.82 -26.56 15.24
N LYS A 509 36.43 -25.39 15.75
CA LYS A 509 36.97 -24.86 17.02
C LYS A 509 36.74 -25.86 18.15
N VAL A 510 35.56 -26.46 18.22
CA VAL A 510 35.23 -27.47 19.24
C VAL A 510 36.03 -28.75 19.03
N LYS A 511 36.18 -29.23 17.79
CA LYS A 511 37.01 -30.42 17.49
C LYS A 511 38.49 -30.23 17.82
N ARG A 512 39.02 -29.00 17.73
CA ARG A 512 40.40 -28.70 18.13
C ARG A 512 40.61 -28.67 19.65
N ILE A 513 39.55 -28.44 20.44
CA ILE A 513 39.66 -28.48 21.91
C ILE A 513 40.04 -29.91 22.33
N GLY A 514 41.26 -30.07 22.85
CA GLY A 514 41.83 -31.38 23.21
C GLY A 514 42.84 -31.96 22.20
N CYS A 515 43.03 -31.35 21.03
CA CYS A 515 44.05 -31.71 20.05
C CYS A 515 45.12 -30.60 19.99
N THR A 516 46.03 -30.54 20.97
CA THR A 516 47.14 -29.58 20.96
C THR A 516 48.12 -29.90 19.82
N GLU A 517 48.29 -28.96 18.87
CA GLU A 517 49.10 -29.12 17.63
C GLU A 517 50.63 -29.28 17.84
N GLY A 518 51.12 -29.30 19.07
CA GLY A 518 52.55 -29.40 19.37
C GLY A 518 52.90 -30.65 20.17
N GLY A 519 53.45 -31.67 19.52
CA GLY A 519 54.26 -32.71 20.17
C GLY A 519 53.72 -34.13 20.02
N GLY A 520 54.41 -34.95 19.23
CA GLY A 520 54.12 -36.37 19.08
C GLY A 520 54.19 -37.12 20.41
N GLY A 521 53.03 -37.61 20.84
CA GLY A 521 52.88 -38.43 22.04
C GLY A 521 51.49 -38.25 22.59
N ALA A 522 50.67 -39.29 22.51
CA ALA A 522 49.30 -39.35 23.01
C ALA A 522 49.22 -39.30 24.55
N ALA A 523 49.84 -38.30 25.17
CA ALA A 523 49.58 -37.96 26.55
C ALA A 523 48.18 -37.33 26.58
N ALA A 524 47.22 -38.08 27.13
CA ALA A 524 45.85 -37.65 27.31
C ALA A 524 45.81 -36.22 27.84
N ALA A 525 45.11 -35.32 27.12
CA ALA A 525 44.97 -33.92 27.49
C ALA A 525 44.62 -33.82 28.98
N THR A 526 45.55 -33.30 29.79
CA THR A 526 45.36 -33.24 31.23
C THR A 526 44.17 -32.35 31.51
N THR A 527 43.32 -32.71 32.47
CA THR A 527 42.09 -31.96 32.81
C THR A 527 42.33 -30.47 33.09
N VAL A 528 43.55 -30.11 33.48
CA VAL A 528 44.01 -28.72 33.65
C VAL A 528 44.11 -27.96 32.31
N SER A 529 44.59 -28.60 31.24
CA SER A 529 44.69 -28.00 29.90
C SER A 529 43.31 -27.76 29.29
N LEU A 530 42.42 -28.76 29.35
CA LEU A 530 41.02 -28.62 28.91
C LEU A 530 40.28 -27.50 29.64
N ARG A 531 40.49 -27.34 30.95
CA ARG A 531 39.91 -26.23 31.73
C ARG A 531 40.49 -24.87 31.33
N LYS A 532 41.73 -24.81 30.88
CA LYS A 532 42.37 -23.58 30.40
C LYS A 532 41.82 -23.21 29.02
N GLU A 533 41.73 -24.17 28.09
CA GLU A 533 41.16 -23.97 26.76
C GLU A 533 39.67 -23.62 26.82
N PHE A 534 38.88 -24.29 27.67
CA PHE A 534 37.48 -23.95 27.87
C PHE A 534 37.30 -22.53 28.41
N ARG A 535 38.16 -22.10 29.37
CA ARG A 535 38.14 -20.72 29.87
C ARG A 535 38.49 -19.72 28.76
N LEU A 536 39.47 -20.03 27.91
CA LEU A 536 39.83 -19.21 26.77
C LEU A 536 38.69 -19.13 25.74
N LEU A 537 38.03 -20.25 25.44
CA LEU A 537 36.87 -20.29 24.54
C LEU A 537 35.72 -19.43 25.09
N VAL A 538 35.38 -19.58 26.38
CA VAL A 538 34.31 -18.79 27.00
C VAL A 538 34.67 -17.30 27.03
N ALA A 539 35.93 -16.97 27.28
CA ALA A 539 36.41 -15.59 27.20
C ALA A 539 36.33 -15.03 25.77
N ASP A 540 36.68 -15.83 24.76
CA ASP A 540 36.58 -15.46 23.34
C ASP A 540 35.12 -15.22 22.94
N ILE A 541 34.20 -16.13 23.31
CA ILE A 541 32.75 -15.99 23.08
C ILE A 541 32.21 -14.73 23.76
N LYS A 542 32.59 -14.49 25.02
CA LYS A 542 32.15 -13.29 25.74
C LYS A 542 32.68 -12.01 25.08
N LYS A 543 33.94 -12.03 24.61
CA LYS A 543 34.55 -10.92 23.89
C LYS A 543 33.86 -10.66 22.56
N THR A 544 33.57 -11.69 21.76
CA THR A 544 32.86 -11.53 20.48
C THR A 544 31.43 -11.04 20.70
N HIS A 545 30.72 -11.54 21.71
CA HIS A 545 29.39 -11.06 22.05
C HIS A 545 29.41 -9.59 22.51
N GLN A 546 30.38 -9.21 23.34
CA GLN A 546 30.57 -7.82 23.74
C GLN A 546 30.85 -6.91 22.54
N GLN A 547 31.75 -7.32 21.63
CA GLN A 547 32.02 -6.57 20.39
C GLN A 547 30.77 -6.42 19.52
N ARG A 548 29.93 -7.46 19.42
CA ARG A 548 28.65 -7.37 18.70
C ARG A 548 27.71 -6.37 19.36
N MET A 549 27.54 -6.45 20.68
CA MET A 549 26.72 -5.50 21.45
C MET A 549 27.21 -4.05 21.28
N ASP A 550 28.53 -3.84 21.31
CA ASP A 550 29.13 -2.51 21.12
C ASP A 550 28.88 -2.00 19.69
N SER A 551 29.02 -2.86 18.68
CA SER A 551 28.73 -2.50 17.28
C SER A 551 27.24 -2.19 17.04
N GLU A 552 26.33 -2.96 17.63
CA GLU A 552 24.89 -2.70 17.58
C GLU A 552 24.54 -1.38 18.28
N ALA A 553 25.18 -1.10 19.44
CA ALA A 553 25.00 0.16 20.15
C ALA A 553 25.54 1.37 19.37
N ASP A 554 26.65 1.22 18.66
CA ASP A 554 27.21 2.26 17.78
C ASP A 554 26.33 2.48 16.55
N GLU A 555 25.78 1.42 15.95
CA GLU A 555 24.85 1.52 14.82
C GLU A 555 23.52 2.16 15.24
N ILE A 556 22.99 1.82 16.42
CA ILE A 556 21.82 2.51 17.00
C ILE A 556 22.11 3.99 17.20
N ARG A 557 23.28 4.36 17.75
CA ARG A 557 23.68 5.77 17.92
C ARG A 557 23.78 6.48 16.58
N ARG A 558 24.35 5.84 15.55
CA ARG A 558 24.42 6.38 14.20
C ARG A 558 23.03 6.61 13.59
N LEU A 559 22.13 5.64 13.72
CA LEU A 559 20.75 5.75 13.21
C LEU A 559 19.96 6.84 13.95
N GLN A 560 20.17 6.99 15.27
CA GLN A 560 19.57 8.07 16.05
C GLN A 560 20.05 9.45 15.58
N LEU A 561 21.34 9.61 15.28
CA LEU A 561 21.89 10.86 14.71
C LEU A 561 21.29 11.16 13.34
N GLN A 562 21.16 10.17 12.46
CA GLN A 562 20.52 10.35 11.15
C GLN A 562 19.05 10.72 11.26
N LEU A 563 18.31 10.10 12.19
CA LEU A 563 16.92 10.47 12.47
C LEU A 563 16.81 11.90 13.00
N GLN A 564 17.71 12.31 13.89
CA GLN A 564 17.75 13.67 14.40
C GLN A 564 18.07 14.68 13.28
N GLU A 565 19.01 14.35 12.39
CA GLU A 565 19.34 15.17 11.23
C GLU A 565 18.13 15.31 10.30
N LEU A 566 17.46 14.20 9.95
CA LEU A 566 16.24 14.20 9.15
C LEU A 566 15.09 14.98 9.81
N GLN A 567 14.93 14.91 11.12
CA GLN A 567 13.95 15.72 11.84
C GLN A 567 14.31 17.22 11.79
N SER A 568 15.59 17.55 11.91
CA SER A 568 16.06 18.94 11.82
C SER A 568 15.91 19.52 10.41
N THR A 569 16.11 18.73 9.36
CA THR A 569 15.91 19.16 7.97
C THR A 569 14.42 19.27 7.64
N ASN A 570 13.59 18.34 8.10
CA ASN A 570 12.13 18.40 7.91
C ASN A 570 11.52 19.61 8.63
N THR A 571 11.93 19.90 9.87
CA THR A 571 11.47 21.12 10.59
C THR A 571 11.92 22.41 9.92
N LYS A 572 13.13 22.47 9.33
CA LYS A 572 13.56 23.60 8.50
C LYS A 572 12.73 23.73 7.23
N SER A 573 12.43 22.62 6.55
CA SER A 573 11.56 22.60 5.37
C SER A 573 10.16 23.15 5.68
N HIS A 574 9.58 22.73 6.81
CA HIS A 574 8.30 23.26 7.28
C HIS A 574 8.34 24.77 7.59
N LYS A 575 9.43 25.26 8.20
CA LYS A 575 9.60 26.72 8.43
C LYS A 575 9.70 27.51 7.13
N TYR A 576 10.38 26.97 6.11
CA TYR A 576 10.44 27.60 4.78
C TYR A 576 9.07 27.61 4.09
N GLN A 577 8.31 26.51 4.14
CA GLN A 577 6.96 26.47 3.61
C GLN A 577 6.02 27.45 4.32
N HIS A 578 6.14 27.57 5.65
CA HIS A 578 5.34 28.52 6.42
C HIS A 578 5.71 29.97 6.13
N SER A 579 7.02 30.27 5.97
CA SER A 579 7.49 31.60 5.57
C SER A 579 7.03 31.99 4.16
N MET A 580 7.00 31.04 3.22
CA MET A 580 6.48 31.26 1.87
C MET A 580 4.97 31.53 1.88
N ALA A 581 4.20 30.79 2.70
CA ALA A 581 2.76 30.96 2.83
C ALA A 581 2.35 32.31 3.47
N THR A 582 3.23 32.93 4.26
CA THR A 582 2.97 34.25 4.87
C THR A 582 3.37 35.44 4.00
N GLN A 583 4.03 35.21 2.85
CA GLN A 583 4.49 36.27 1.94
C GLN A 583 3.60 36.47 0.70
N THR A 584 2.62 35.59 0.49
CA THR A 584 1.54 35.73 -0.51
C THR A 584 0.25 36.15 0.18
#